data_AF-A0A248VYN1-F1
#
_entry.id   AF-A0A248VYN1-F1
#
_cell.length_a   1.000
_cell.length_b   1.000
_cell.length_c   1.000
_cell.angle_alpha   90.00
_cell.angle_beta   90.00
_cell.angle_gamma   90.00
#
_symmetry.space_group_name_H-M   'P 1'
#
loop_
_entity.id
_entity.type
_entity.pdbx_description
1 polymer ?
#
loop_
_entity_poly.entity_id
_entity_poly.type
_entity_poly.pdbx_seq_one_letter_code
_entity_poly.pdbx_strand_id
1 'polypeptide(L)'
;MSASYEWTEWHLTPAGWIRGSERTDFSKTTIKEPPTDRVLTVTYTDENSGYSAHQSHSEDWRSEDADSVAALLEQYGPAPAQL
;
A
#
# COMPACT_ATOMS: atom_id res chain seq x y z
N MET A 1 -20.88 -15.37 9.43
CA MET A 1 -19.43 -15.44 9.14
C MET A 1 -19.06 -14.09 8.56
N SER A 2 -18.27 -13.29 9.27
CA SER A 2 -17.76 -12.03 8.74
C SER A 2 -16.40 -12.31 8.13
N ALA A 3 -16.26 -12.09 6.84
CA ALA A 3 -14.96 -11.99 6.19
C ALA A 3 -14.55 -10.52 6.23
N SER A 4 -13.41 -10.23 6.84
CA SER A 4 -12.85 -8.87 6.85
C SER A 4 -11.99 -8.69 5.62
N TYR A 5 -12.26 -7.62 4.87
CA TYR A 5 -11.52 -7.25 3.66
C TYR A 5 -10.93 -5.86 3.85
N GLU A 6 -9.65 -5.82 4.16
CA GLU A 6 -8.92 -4.62 4.53
C GLU A 6 -7.80 -4.38 3.53
N TRP A 7 -7.62 -3.13 3.13
CA TRP A 7 -6.53 -2.77 2.24
C TRP A 7 -5.98 -1.39 2.58
N THR A 8 -4.71 -1.19 2.34
CA THR A 8 -4.01 0.07 2.55
C THR A 8 -3.08 0.32 1.38
N GLU A 9 -3.27 1.47 0.74
CA GLU A 9 -2.35 1.99 -0.27
C GLU A 9 -1.13 2.62 0.40
N TRP A 10 0.03 2.32 -0.15
CA TRP A 10 1.31 2.88 0.23
C TRP A 10 1.94 3.53 -1.00
N HIS A 11 2.30 4.79 -0.87
CA HIS A 11 2.98 5.54 -1.92
C HIS A 11 4.43 5.76 -1.51
N LEU A 12 5.37 5.24 -2.28
CA LEU A 12 6.78 5.54 -2.11
C LEU A 12 7.05 6.93 -2.70
N THR A 13 7.64 7.79 -1.89
CA THR A 13 8.09 9.13 -2.29
C THR A 13 9.57 9.30 -1.92
N PRO A 14 10.25 10.35 -2.43
CA PRO A 14 11.61 10.69 -1.99
C PRO A 14 11.75 10.90 -0.47
N ALA A 15 10.66 11.25 0.21
CA ALA A 15 10.60 11.43 1.66
C ALA A 15 10.31 10.12 2.44
N GLY A 16 10.06 9.01 1.74
CA GLY A 16 9.73 7.70 2.30
C GLY A 16 8.33 7.22 1.93
N TRP A 17 7.88 6.16 2.61
CA TRP A 17 6.56 5.56 2.43
C TRP A 17 5.47 6.41 3.08
N ILE A 18 4.54 6.88 2.25
CA ILE A 18 3.38 7.66 2.69
C ILE A 18 2.13 6.79 2.59
N ARG A 19 1.37 6.72 3.68
CA ARG A 19 0.12 6.00 3.75
C ARG A 19 -0.99 6.75 3.00
N GLY A 20 -1.48 6.14 1.93
CA GLY A 20 -2.50 6.66 1.03
C GLY A 20 -3.92 6.37 1.52
N SER A 21 -4.77 5.94 0.58
CA SER A 21 -6.11 5.49 0.89
C SER A 21 -6.10 4.15 1.61
N GLU A 22 -7.10 3.92 2.43
CA GLU A 22 -7.23 2.69 3.19
C GLU A 22 -8.70 2.35 3.40
N ARG A 23 -8.98 1.06 3.51
CA ARG A 23 -10.25 0.52 3.91
C ARG A 23 -10.01 -0.46 5.05
N THR A 24 -10.69 -0.21 6.16
CA THR A 24 -10.68 -1.05 7.35
C THR A 24 -12.11 -1.56 7.54
N ASP A 25 -12.31 -2.81 7.95
CA ASP A 25 -13.65 -3.43 8.00
C ASP A 25 -14.57 -2.72 9.02
N PHE A 26 -13.96 -2.10 10.04
CA PHE A 26 -14.64 -1.36 11.11
C PHE A 26 -14.72 0.16 10.88
N SER A 27 -14.01 0.71 9.89
CA SER A 27 -13.93 2.15 9.64
C SER A 27 -14.45 2.51 8.25
N LYS A 28 -14.83 3.78 8.04
CA LYS A 28 -15.13 4.26 6.69
C LYS A 28 -13.88 4.19 5.82
N THR A 29 -14.04 3.83 4.55
CA THR A 29 -12.99 3.95 3.54
C THR A 29 -12.45 5.38 3.54
N THR A 30 -11.16 5.53 3.81
CA THR A 30 -10.47 6.81 3.75
C THR A 30 -9.80 6.89 2.40
N ILE A 31 -10.31 7.75 1.52
CA ILE A 31 -9.69 8.01 0.22
C ILE A 31 -8.80 9.24 0.39
N LYS A 32 -7.51 9.10 0.06
CA LYS A 32 -6.57 10.23 0.05
C LYS A 32 -6.10 10.48 -1.36
N GLU A 33 -5.83 11.74 -1.68
CA GLU A 33 -5.20 12.06 -2.94
C GLU A 33 -3.76 11.53 -2.94
N PRO A 34 -3.36 10.80 -3.98
CA PRO A 34 -2.02 10.25 -4.03
C PRO A 34 -1.01 11.38 -4.25
N PRO A 35 0.15 11.37 -3.56
CA PRO A 35 1.12 12.45 -3.65
C PRO A 35 1.63 12.62 -5.09
N THR A 36 1.92 13.86 -5.49
CA THR A 36 2.48 14.20 -6.80
C THR A 36 3.88 13.65 -6.99
N ASP A 37 4.66 13.59 -5.91
CA ASP A 37 6.04 13.11 -5.88
C ASP A 37 6.13 11.58 -5.65
N ARG A 38 5.03 10.84 -5.88
CA ARG A 38 5.05 9.39 -5.76
C ARG A 38 5.83 8.78 -6.91
N VAL A 39 6.69 7.82 -6.58
CA VAL A 39 7.45 7.04 -7.55
C VAL A 39 6.92 5.61 -7.69
N LEU A 40 6.23 5.10 -6.67
CA LEU A 40 5.62 3.77 -6.65
C LEU A 40 4.37 3.81 -5.78
N THR A 41 3.34 3.05 -6.16
CA THR A 41 2.14 2.81 -5.37
C THR A 41 1.92 1.32 -5.24
N VAL A 42 1.77 0.87 -4.00
CA VAL A 42 1.55 -0.53 -3.66
C VAL A 42 0.32 -0.61 -2.77
N THR A 43 -0.65 -1.41 -3.14
CA THR A 43 -1.77 -1.76 -2.27
C THR A 43 -1.43 -3.03 -1.50
N TYR A 44 -1.41 -2.91 -0.18
CA TYR A 44 -1.42 -4.05 0.72
C TYR A 44 -2.86 -4.46 1.00
N THR A 45 -3.21 -5.72 0.75
CA THR A 45 -4.54 -6.28 1.04
C THR A 45 -4.40 -7.39 2.07
N ASP A 46 -5.20 -7.31 3.13
CA ASP A 46 -5.37 -8.34 4.16
C ASP A 46 -6.84 -8.80 4.13
N GLU A 47 -7.03 -10.06 3.76
CA GLU A 47 -8.34 -10.70 3.76
C GLU A 47 -8.35 -11.80 4.82
N ASN A 48 -9.19 -11.63 5.84
CA ASN A 48 -9.38 -12.65 6.86
C ASN A 48 -10.79 -13.24 6.77
N SER A 49 -10.85 -14.49 6.31
CA SER A 49 -12.09 -15.24 6.14
C SER A 49 -12.32 -16.27 7.25
N GLY A 50 -11.88 -16.03 8.50
CA GLY A 50 -12.15 -16.87 9.68
C GLY A 50 -11.55 -18.30 9.67
N TYR A 51 -11.25 -18.84 8.50
CA TYR A 51 -10.60 -20.13 8.21
C TYR A 51 -9.24 -19.93 7.54
N SER A 52 -9.00 -18.78 6.90
CA SER A 52 -7.76 -18.43 6.23
C SER A 52 -7.56 -16.91 6.25
N ALA A 53 -6.32 -16.49 6.54
CA ALA A 53 -5.86 -15.13 6.30
C ALA A 53 -5.03 -15.11 5.01
N HIS A 54 -5.29 -14.14 4.14
CA HIS A 54 -4.57 -13.94 2.90
C HIS A 54 -4.02 -12.51 2.87
N GLN A 55 -2.70 -12.40 2.77
CA GLN A 55 -1.99 -11.13 2.70
C GLN A 55 -1.31 -11.03 1.35
N SER A 56 -1.57 -9.95 0.62
CA SER A 56 -0.99 -9.73 -0.69
C SER A 56 -0.54 -8.29 -0.87
N HIS A 57 0.52 -8.09 -1.64
CA HIS A 57 0.97 -6.79 -2.09
C HIS A 57 0.77 -6.73 -3.60
N SER A 58 0.02 -5.74 -4.06
CA SER A 58 -0.19 -5.48 -5.49
C SER A 58 0.41 -4.13 -5.84
N GLU A 59 1.19 -4.06 -6.92
CA GLU A 59 1.73 -2.81 -7.42
C GLU A 59 0.70 -2.17 -8.37
N ASP A 60 0.03 -1.11 -7.91
CA ASP A 60 -0.99 -0.42 -8.70
C ASP A 60 -0.39 0.56 -9.71
N TRP A 61 0.73 1.18 -9.34
CA TRP A 61 1.37 2.18 -10.18
C TRP A 61 2.87 2.27 -9.91
N ARG A 62 3.64 2.46 -10.97
CA ARG A 62 5.08 2.67 -10.91
C ARG A 62 5.48 3.79 -11.88
N SER A 63 6.34 4.69 -11.43
CA SER A 63 6.90 5.74 -12.29
C SER A 63 7.79 5.14 -13.37
N GLU A 64 7.93 5.85 -14.49
CA GLU A 64 8.85 5.50 -15.57
C GLU A 64 10.32 5.53 -15.11
N ASP A 65 10.62 6.31 -14.07
CA ASP A 65 11.92 6.40 -13.41
C ASP A 65 12.23 5.15 -12.56
N ALA A 66 12.53 4.04 -13.23
CA ALA A 66 12.86 2.79 -12.57
C ALA A 66 14.08 2.91 -11.63
N ASP A 67 15.06 3.74 -11.97
CA ASP A 67 16.24 4.03 -11.15
C ASP A 67 15.87 4.71 -9.82
N SER A 68 14.99 5.72 -9.87
CA SER A 68 14.50 6.41 -8.68
C SER A 68 13.72 5.47 -7.77
N VAL A 69 12.88 4.60 -8.35
CA VAL A 69 12.14 3.58 -7.59
C VAL A 69 13.09 2.59 -6.92
N ALA A 70 14.07 2.06 -7.65
CA ALA A 70 15.04 1.11 -7.10
C ALA A 70 15.87 1.75 -5.98
N ALA A 71 16.40 2.95 -6.20
CA ALA A 71 17.19 3.67 -5.19
C ALA A 71 16.37 3.95 -3.91
N LEU A 72 15.10 4.34 -4.05
CA LEU A 72 14.22 4.60 -2.91
C LEU A 72 13.80 3.30 -2.21
N LEU A 73 13.59 2.20 -2.93
CA LEU A 73 13.35 0.88 -2.33
C LEU A 73 14.59 0.35 -1.60
N GLU A 74 15.79 0.60 -2.11
CA GLU A 74 17.03 0.25 -1.41
C GLU A 74 17.23 1.13 -0.15
N GLN A 75 16.83 2.40 -0.20
CA GLN A 75 16.96 3.32 0.92
C GLN A 75 15.93 3.09 2.03
N TYR A 76 14.66 2.92 1.67
CA TYR A 76 13.54 2.82 2.61
C TYR A 76 13.06 1.38 2.85
N GLY A 77 13.42 0.44 1.98
CA GLY A 77 12.96 -0.94 2.02
C GLY A 77 11.64 -1.18 1.28
N PRO A 78 11.13 -2.43 1.33
CA PRO A 78 9.88 -2.81 0.69
C PRO A 78 8.66 -2.11 1.33
N ALA A 79 7.52 -2.16 0.64
CA ALA A 79 6.27 -1.58 1.11
C ALA A 79 5.90 -2.12 2.49
N PRO A 80 5.40 -1.28 3.42
CA PRO A 80 4.97 -1.74 4.73
C PRO A 80 3.76 -2.68 4.60
N ALA A 81 3.87 -3.87 5.19
CA ALA A 81 2.78 -4.84 5.30
C ALA A 81 1.92 -4.58 6.54
N GLN A 82 1.57 -3.31 6.80
CA GLN A 82 0.82 -2.93 8.00
C GLN A 82 -0.49 -2.23 7.64
N LEU A 83 -1.56 -2.65 8.32
CA LEU A 83 -2.83 -1.92 8.44
C LEU A 83 -2.73 -0.83 9.52
#